data_AF-A0A1B9G535-F1
#
_entry.id   AF-A0A1B9G535-F1
#
_cell.length_a   1.000
_cell.length_b   1.000
_cell.length_c   1.000
_cell.angle_alpha   90.00
_cell.angle_beta   90.00
_cell.angle_gamma   90.00
#
_symmetry.space_group_name_H-M   'P 1'
#
loop_
_entity.id
_entity.type
_entity.pdbx_description
1 polymer ?
#
loop_
_entity_poly.entity_id
_entity_poly.type
_entity_poly.pdbx_seq_one_letter_code
_entity_poly.pdbx_strand_id
1 'polypeptide(L)'
;MALPLLYKRIDTTHAQAQRDGTGSEDLSSTVQIPHNEWVERYTKSLTIGYPPDSLYPSLGFGLGSSIGLPNLKTLQIQLPPRGDNLQPLHPSHVSHYPPNVPPVPSISLLREQLRPKTLVIRNVSTRLINLHLPSIPIEVYENVESLMLISSSYEKYQPATLPLDLPIIPKLKKVYWFFDPTFPERREVAIHKEWYKVNVWGITQLILALQPSVRVSIVNVGSTILKDPNHRCMSVENRQREIERQLWDEVRMKSGEEPYSWNLDDLEERMGTVRFFGLEVFVGDEEWWDWFDVGEMRNWNTAMGNFLNRKVEENRRVAR
;
A
#
# COMPACT_ATOMS: atom_id res chain seq x y z
N MET A 1 -11.07 -4.75 29.73
CA MET A 1 -9.67 -4.72 29.28
C MET A 1 -9.62 -3.85 28.04
N ALA A 2 -8.99 -2.67 28.13
CA ALA A 2 -8.91 -1.72 27.02
C ALA A 2 -7.77 -2.14 26.07
N LEU A 3 -8.09 -2.31 24.78
CA LEU A 3 -7.07 -2.42 23.75
C LEU A 3 -6.39 -1.04 23.62
N PRO A 4 -5.04 -0.96 23.66
CA PRO A 4 -4.37 0.30 23.47
C PRO A 4 -4.57 0.73 22.02
N LEU A 5 -5.19 1.91 21.84
CA LEU A 5 -5.02 2.68 20.61
C LEU A 5 -3.52 2.87 20.42
N LEU A 6 -2.94 2.10 19.51
CA LEU A 6 -1.56 2.27 19.06
C LEU A 6 -1.51 3.61 18.31
N TYR A 7 -1.28 4.68 19.07
CA TYR A 7 -0.86 5.96 18.53
C TYR A 7 0.45 5.72 17.79
N LYS A 8 0.39 5.98 16.50
CA LYS A 8 1.50 5.93 15.57
C LYS A 8 2.53 7.03 15.89
N ARG A 9 3.80 6.68 15.68
CA ARG A 9 4.95 7.55 15.40
C ARG A 9 4.53 8.76 14.54
N ILE A 10 4.41 9.92 15.16
CA ILE A 10 4.42 11.22 14.47
C ILE A 10 5.90 11.45 14.13
N ASP A 11 6.28 11.35 12.86
CA ASP A 11 7.66 11.58 12.46
C ASP A 11 7.91 13.10 12.44
N THR A 12 8.54 13.60 13.52
CA THR A 12 8.85 15.01 13.76
C THR A 12 10.22 15.41 13.20
N THR A 13 10.85 14.52 12.43
CA THR A 13 12.26 14.49 12.01
C THR A 13 12.72 15.73 11.23
N HIS A 14 11.80 16.49 10.62
CA HIS A 14 12.16 17.72 9.90
C HIS A 14 12.27 18.98 10.77
N ALA A 15 11.83 18.98 12.03
CA ALA A 15 11.85 20.19 12.87
C ALA A 15 13.15 20.37 13.67
N GLN A 16 14.01 19.34 13.78
CA GLN A 16 15.26 19.42 14.55
C GLN A 16 16.49 19.89 13.73
N ALA A 17 16.38 19.99 12.40
CA ALA A 17 17.51 20.33 11.53
C ALA A 17 17.83 21.83 11.40
N GLN A 18 17.22 22.72 12.20
CA GLN A 18 17.43 24.18 12.14
C GLN A 18 18.08 24.79 13.39
N ARG A 19 18.66 23.98 14.32
CA ARG A 19 19.26 24.50 15.56
C ARG A 19 20.78 24.61 15.59
N ASP A 20 21.48 24.23 14.53
CA ASP A 20 22.94 24.35 14.48
C ASP A 20 23.35 25.57 13.64
N GLY A 21 23.20 26.75 14.23
CA GLY A 21 23.67 28.03 13.69
C GLY A 21 24.14 28.94 14.83
N THR A 22 25.45 28.99 15.02
CA THR A 22 26.18 29.70 16.08
C THR A 22 25.88 31.20 16.12
N GLY A 23 25.18 31.64 17.16
CA GLY A 23 24.97 33.04 17.49
C GLY A 23 24.45 33.18 18.92
N SER A 24 25.34 33.48 19.85
CA SER A 24 25.05 33.70 21.27
C SER A 24 24.45 35.09 21.49
N GLU A 25 23.12 35.20 21.43
CA GLU A 25 22.37 36.31 22.01
C GLU A 25 21.23 35.78 22.88
N ASP A 26 21.04 36.44 24.02
CA ASP A 26 20.04 36.15 25.06
C ASP A 26 18.63 35.92 24.50
N LEU A 27 18.14 34.69 24.55
CA LEU A 27 16.76 34.31 24.22
C LEU A 27 16.22 33.34 25.28
N SER A 28 15.91 33.86 26.47
CA SER A 28 15.29 33.12 27.58
C SER A 28 13.76 33.05 27.53
N SER A 29 13.12 33.39 26.41
CA SER A 29 11.67 33.16 26.22
C SER A 29 11.45 31.94 25.33
N THR A 30 11.66 30.74 25.88
CA THR A 30 11.23 29.51 25.21
C THR A 30 9.71 29.45 25.24
N VAL A 31 9.06 29.95 24.20
CA VAL A 31 7.60 29.86 24.05
C VAL A 31 7.23 28.38 23.98
N GLN A 32 6.61 27.87 25.03
CA GLN A 32 6.03 26.53 25.04
C GLN A 32 4.77 26.56 24.18
N ILE A 33 4.87 26.09 22.94
CA ILE A 33 3.70 25.85 22.10
C ILE A 33 2.98 24.62 22.68
N PRO A 34 1.66 24.71 22.95
CA PRO A 34 0.89 23.56 23.40
C PRO A 34 1.05 22.37 22.44
N HIS A 35 1.22 21.17 22.99
CA HIS A 35 1.48 19.95 22.21
C HIS A 35 0.48 19.74 21.06
N ASN A 36 -0.79 20.05 21.27
CA ASN A 36 -1.83 19.92 20.24
C ASN A 36 -1.59 20.88 19.07
N GLU A 37 -1.36 22.16 19.33
CA GLU A 37 -1.09 23.16 18.28
C GLU A 37 0.16 22.81 17.46
N TRP A 38 1.17 22.23 18.10
CA TRP A 38 2.36 21.73 17.43
C TRP A 38 2.04 20.55 16.49
N VAL A 39 1.27 19.56 16.97
CA VAL A 39 0.84 18.40 16.16
C VAL A 39 0.02 18.84 14.95
N GLU A 40 -0.94 19.75 15.11
CA GLU A 40 -1.77 20.25 14.01
C GLU A 40 -0.94 21.00 12.95
N ARG A 41 0.08 21.76 13.40
CA ARG A 41 0.90 22.60 12.52
C ARG A 41 1.97 21.83 11.76
N TYR A 42 2.57 20.80 12.34
CA TYR A 42 3.76 20.16 11.78
C TYR A 42 3.56 18.74 11.26
N THR A 43 2.42 18.11 11.53
CA THR A 43 2.17 16.73 11.07
C THR A 43 1.90 16.69 9.57
N LYS A 44 2.87 16.20 8.79
CA LYS A 44 2.74 15.98 7.35
C LYS A 44 2.29 14.56 6.97
N SER A 45 2.46 13.59 7.88
CA SER A 45 2.15 12.17 7.65
C SER A 45 1.46 11.51 8.85
N LEU A 46 0.35 10.82 8.62
CA LEU A 46 -0.44 10.07 9.61
C LEU A 46 -0.62 8.63 9.13
N THR A 47 -0.60 7.65 10.03
CA THR A 47 -0.81 6.21 9.76
C THR A 47 -1.84 5.76 10.77
N ILE A 48 -2.87 5.11 10.25
CA ILE A 48 -3.95 4.56 11.04
C ILE A 48 -3.90 3.05 10.87
N GLY A 49 -3.85 2.31 11.98
CA GLY A 49 -4.07 0.88 11.96
C GLY A 49 -5.55 0.60 11.74
N TYR A 50 -5.88 -0.18 10.72
CA TYR A 50 -7.25 -0.62 10.44
C TYR A 50 -7.52 -1.88 11.26
N PRO A 51 -8.52 -1.89 12.18
CA PRO A 51 -8.80 -3.08 12.97
C PRO A 51 -9.22 -4.27 12.09
N PRO A 52 -8.87 -5.52 12.46
CA PRO A 52 -9.42 -6.71 11.80
C PRO A 52 -10.94 -6.82 11.99
N ASP A 53 -11.45 -6.42 13.15
CA ASP A 53 -12.87 -6.55 13.50
C ASP A 53 -13.74 -5.40 12.96
N SER A 54 -13.16 -4.33 12.40
CA SER A 54 -13.94 -3.20 11.86
C SER A 54 -14.60 -3.49 10.52
N LEU A 55 -14.44 -4.71 9.98
CA LEU A 55 -15.34 -5.24 8.97
C LEU A 55 -16.74 -5.54 9.54
N TYR A 56 -16.87 -5.57 10.87
CA TYR A 56 -18.12 -5.67 11.60
C TYR A 56 -18.36 -4.41 12.45
N PRO A 57 -19.58 -3.85 12.41
CA PRO A 57 -19.90 -2.64 13.17
C PRO A 57 -20.12 -2.99 14.64
N SER A 58 -19.08 -2.90 15.49
CA SER A 58 -19.27 -3.07 16.94
C SER A 58 -18.78 -1.87 17.76
N LEU A 59 -19.77 -1.21 18.37
CA LEU A 59 -19.76 -0.48 19.65
C LEU A 59 -18.64 0.55 19.90
N GLY A 60 -18.92 1.78 19.45
CA GLY A 60 -18.74 3.04 20.18
C GLY A 60 -17.54 3.22 21.09
N PHE A 61 -16.42 3.69 20.54
CA PHE A 61 -15.41 4.43 21.31
C PHE A 61 -15.65 5.94 21.16
N GLY A 62 -16.26 6.54 22.19
CA GLY A 62 -16.41 7.99 22.30
C GLY A 62 -15.12 8.65 22.77
N LEU A 63 -14.26 9.03 21.84
CA LEU A 63 -13.19 10.01 22.09
C LEU A 63 -13.62 11.34 21.48
N GLY A 64 -14.08 12.25 22.34
CA GLY A 64 -14.81 13.46 22.00
C GLY A 64 -13.97 14.67 21.58
N SER A 65 -12.84 14.49 20.91
CA SER A 65 -12.02 15.63 20.45
C SER A 65 -11.55 15.43 19.02
N SER A 66 -12.12 16.18 18.07
CA SER A 66 -11.62 16.27 16.70
C SER A 66 -10.21 16.84 16.69
N ILE A 67 -9.25 16.14 16.09
CA ILE A 67 -7.89 16.66 15.88
C ILE A 67 -7.85 17.26 14.48
N GLY A 68 -7.58 18.55 14.36
CA GLY A 68 -7.41 19.19 13.06
C GLY A 68 -6.01 18.92 12.52
N LEU A 69 -5.86 18.25 11.38
CA LEU A 69 -4.55 18.06 10.74
C LEU A 69 -4.50 18.79 9.39
N PRO A 70 -4.58 20.14 9.38
CA PRO A 70 -4.73 20.92 8.15
C PRO A 70 -3.51 20.81 7.22
N ASN A 71 -2.34 20.45 7.75
CA ASN A 71 -1.09 20.31 6.99
C ASN A 71 -0.78 18.87 6.57
N LEU A 72 -1.72 17.94 6.74
CA LEU A 72 -1.51 16.54 6.39
C LEU A 72 -1.37 16.38 4.88
N LYS A 73 -0.17 16.01 4.42
CA LYS A 73 0.11 15.71 2.99
C LYS A 73 -0.16 14.24 2.69
N THR A 74 0.26 13.35 3.58
CA THR A 74 0.23 11.90 3.40
C THR A 74 -0.62 11.23 4.47
N LEU A 75 -1.64 10.49 4.06
CA LEU A 75 -2.36 9.58 4.95
C LEU A 75 -1.95 8.15 4.62
N GLN A 76 -1.58 7.38 5.62
CA GLN A 76 -1.30 5.96 5.50
C GLN A 76 -2.35 5.15 6.26
N ILE A 77 -2.77 4.05 5.69
CA ILE A 77 -3.74 3.13 6.28
C ILE A 77 -3.07 1.76 6.29
N GLN A 78 -2.88 1.20 7.47
CA GLN A 78 -2.32 -0.13 7.62
C GLN A 78 -3.44 -1.13 7.80
N LEU A 79 -3.74 -1.90 6.76
CA LEU A 79 -4.73 -2.97 6.85
C LEU A 79 -4.21 -4.07 7.81
N PRO A 80 -5.10 -4.79 8.49
CA PRO A 80 -4.67 -5.91 9.30
C PRO A 80 -3.96 -6.94 8.40
N PRO A 81 -2.86 -7.56 8.85
CA PRO A 81 -2.22 -8.63 8.09
C PRO A 81 -3.25 -9.75 7.88
N ARG A 82 -3.58 -10.07 6.63
CA ARG A 82 -4.49 -11.18 6.37
C ARG A 82 -3.83 -12.48 6.83
N GLY A 83 -4.49 -13.19 7.74
CA GLY A 83 -4.14 -14.58 8.02
C GLY A 83 -4.44 -15.43 6.78
N ASP A 84 -3.59 -16.42 6.49
CA ASP A 84 -3.81 -17.36 5.37
C ASP A 84 -5.14 -18.13 5.49
N ASN A 85 -5.67 -18.22 6.72
CA ASN A 85 -6.91 -18.91 7.07
C ASN A 85 -8.14 -17.99 7.13
N LEU A 86 -8.00 -16.69 6.84
CA LEU A 86 -9.19 -15.88 6.63
C LEU A 86 -9.81 -16.35 5.32
N GLN A 87 -10.77 -17.27 5.43
CA GLN A 87 -11.65 -17.62 4.33
C GLN A 87 -12.07 -16.31 3.68
N PRO A 88 -11.96 -16.19 2.34
CA PRO A 88 -12.49 -15.03 1.66
C PRO A 88 -13.92 -14.86 2.17
N LEU A 89 -14.19 -13.72 2.83
CA LEU A 89 -15.52 -13.40 3.30
C LEU A 89 -16.42 -13.57 2.09
N HIS A 90 -17.21 -14.64 2.07
CA HIS A 90 -18.04 -14.95 0.91
C HIS A 90 -18.93 -13.72 0.67
N PRO A 91 -18.93 -13.14 -0.54
CA PRO A 91 -19.67 -11.90 -0.84
C PRO A 91 -21.18 -12.06 -0.60
N SER A 92 -21.69 -13.30 -0.55
CA SER A 92 -23.07 -13.62 -0.17
C SER A 92 -23.43 -13.17 1.27
N HIS A 93 -22.46 -12.85 2.12
CA HIS A 93 -22.71 -12.27 3.45
C HIS A 93 -22.52 -10.75 3.51
N VAL A 94 -22.02 -10.11 2.44
CA VAL A 94 -21.79 -8.65 2.40
C VAL A 94 -22.96 -7.92 1.72
N SER A 95 -23.69 -8.60 0.83
CA SER A 95 -24.83 -8.03 0.09
C SER A 95 -26.11 -7.83 0.93
N HIS A 96 -26.15 -8.31 2.17
CA HIS A 96 -27.26 -8.06 3.08
C HIS A 96 -26.75 -7.35 4.32
N TYR A 97 -26.24 -6.13 4.15
CA TYR A 97 -26.41 -5.17 5.22
C TYR A 97 -27.92 -5.02 5.42
N PRO A 98 -28.49 -5.36 6.59
CA PRO A 98 -29.86 -5.01 6.89
C PRO A 98 -30.03 -3.51 6.58
N PRO A 99 -31.10 -3.09 5.87
CA PRO A 99 -31.34 -1.68 5.55
C PRO A 99 -31.45 -0.77 6.79
N ASN A 100 -31.41 -1.35 8.00
CA ASN A 100 -31.55 -0.68 9.29
C ASN A 100 -30.35 -0.87 10.23
N VAL A 101 -29.16 -1.24 9.75
CA VAL A 101 -27.99 -1.19 10.64
C VAL A 101 -27.72 0.29 10.95
N PRO A 102 -27.82 0.72 12.23
CA PRO A 102 -27.53 2.10 12.59
C PRO A 102 -26.11 2.44 12.12
N PRO A 103 -25.88 3.66 11.62
CA PRO A 103 -24.57 4.06 11.13
C PRO A 103 -23.53 3.77 12.20
N VAL A 104 -22.54 2.95 11.84
CA VAL A 104 -21.39 2.65 12.69
C VAL A 104 -20.83 4.00 13.15
N PRO A 105 -20.44 4.17 14.43
CA PRO A 105 -19.62 5.29 14.82
C PRO A 105 -18.34 5.20 13.99
N SER A 106 -18.34 5.93 12.89
CA SER A 106 -17.20 6.23 12.05
C SER A 106 -16.10 6.73 12.96
N ILE A 107 -14.86 6.63 12.51
CA ILE A 107 -13.73 7.31 13.14
C ILE A 107 -14.01 8.81 13.03
N SER A 108 -14.87 9.33 13.91
CA SER A 108 -15.41 10.69 13.92
C SER A 108 -14.30 11.71 14.15
N LEU A 109 -13.21 11.25 14.73
CA LEU A 109 -11.93 11.93 14.90
C LEU A 109 -11.34 12.48 13.58
N LEU A 110 -11.66 11.89 12.42
CA LEU A 110 -11.02 12.22 11.13
C LEU A 110 -11.93 12.98 10.15
N ARG A 111 -13.20 13.21 10.51
CA ARG A 111 -14.27 13.51 9.54
C ARG A 111 -14.18 14.87 8.86
N GLU A 112 -13.63 15.90 9.50
CA GLU A 112 -13.89 17.27 9.01
C GLU A 112 -12.70 17.94 8.31
N GLN A 113 -11.48 17.40 8.38
CA GLN A 113 -10.30 18.15 7.92
C GLN A 113 -9.23 17.36 7.18
N LEU A 114 -9.32 16.02 7.08
CA LEU A 114 -8.29 15.27 6.37
C LEU A 114 -8.45 15.41 4.86
N ARG A 115 -7.53 16.14 4.25
CA ARG A 115 -7.45 16.32 2.79
C ARG A 115 -6.06 15.94 2.27
N PRO A 116 -5.64 14.67 2.47
CA PRO A 116 -4.32 14.25 2.04
C PRO A 116 -4.21 14.33 0.51
N LYS A 117 -3.02 14.69 0.02
CA LYS A 117 -2.69 14.59 -1.41
C LYS A 117 -2.21 13.19 -1.78
N THR A 118 -1.68 12.45 -0.81
CA THR A 118 -1.16 11.10 -0.98
C THR A 118 -1.86 10.15 -0.01
N LEU A 119 -2.38 9.04 -0.54
CA LEU A 119 -2.94 7.95 0.25
C LEU A 119 -2.07 6.70 0.10
N VAL A 120 -1.54 6.17 1.20
CA VAL A 120 -0.76 4.92 1.23
C VAL A 120 -1.59 3.86 1.93
N ILE A 121 -1.85 2.74 1.27
CA ILE A 121 -2.57 1.61 1.87
C ILE A 121 -1.59 0.45 1.94
N ARG A 122 -1.29 0.02 3.17
CA ARG A 122 -0.34 -1.04 3.48
C ARG A 122 -1.08 -2.35 3.72
N ASN A 123 -0.36 -3.45 3.52
CA ASN A 123 -0.89 -4.82 3.65
C ASN A 123 -2.06 -5.08 2.68
N VAL A 124 -2.01 -4.48 1.48
CA VAL A 124 -2.99 -4.72 0.42
C VAL A 124 -2.76 -6.12 -0.14
N SER A 125 -3.85 -6.87 -0.31
CA SER A 125 -3.81 -8.19 -0.94
C SER A 125 -4.02 -8.05 -2.43
N THR A 126 -3.16 -8.68 -3.23
CA THR A 126 -3.32 -8.81 -4.69
C THR A 126 -4.55 -9.62 -5.09
N ARG A 127 -5.19 -10.33 -4.14
CA ARG A 127 -6.38 -11.15 -4.39
C ARG A 127 -7.70 -10.41 -4.31
N LEU A 128 -7.79 -9.47 -3.38
CA LEU A 128 -9.01 -8.73 -3.09
C LEU A 128 -8.60 -7.31 -2.74
N ILE A 129 -8.79 -6.46 -3.74
CA ILE A 129 -8.56 -5.03 -3.67
C ILE A 129 -9.95 -4.42 -3.45
N ASN A 130 -10.31 -4.26 -2.19
CA ASN A 130 -11.45 -3.44 -1.80
C ASN A 130 -10.87 -2.24 -1.06
N LEU A 131 -10.94 -1.07 -1.71
CA LEU A 131 -10.47 0.19 -1.13
C LEU A 131 -11.63 1.04 -0.57
N HIS A 132 -12.86 0.56 -0.65
CA HIS A 132 -14.01 1.09 0.09
C HIS A 132 -13.92 0.65 1.55
N LEU A 133 -13.14 1.38 2.32
CA LEU A 133 -12.98 1.16 3.75
C LEU A 133 -14.14 1.88 4.49
N PRO A 134 -15.10 1.18 5.10
CA PRO A 134 -16.33 1.81 5.64
C PRO A 134 -16.09 2.91 6.67
N SER A 135 -14.95 2.86 7.35
CA SER A 135 -14.58 3.83 8.37
C SER A 135 -13.79 5.04 7.84
N ILE A 136 -13.46 5.06 6.56
CA ILE A 136 -12.77 6.18 5.89
C ILE A 136 -13.81 6.98 5.10
N PRO A 137 -14.08 8.24 5.49
CA PRO A 137 -15.04 9.09 4.78
C PRO A 137 -14.64 9.33 3.32
N ILE A 138 -15.63 9.49 2.44
CA ILE A 138 -15.39 9.68 1.00
C ILE A 138 -14.60 10.97 0.71
N GLU A 139 -14.75 11.97 1.57
CA GLU A 139 -14.11 13.28 1.51
C GLU A 139 -12.58 13.17 1.57
N VAL A 140 -12.05 12.14 2.22
CA VAL A 140 -10.60 11.86 2.30
C VAL A 140 -10.02 11.61 0.90
N TYR A 141 -10.82 11.02 -0.01
CA TYR A 141 -10.38 10.64 -1.35
C TYR A 141 -10.45 11.79 -2.36
N GLU A 142 -11.23 12.86 -2.08
CA GLU A 142 -11.48 13.96 -3.02
C GLU A 142 -10.21 14.71 -3.48
N ASN A 143 -9.20 14.76 -2.61
CA ASN A 143 -7.96 15.50 -2.85
C ASN A 143 -6.75 14.60 -3.11
N VAL A 144 -6.95 13.28 -3.15
CA VAL A 144 -5.87 12.33 -3.39
C VAL A 144 -5.44 12.42 -4.85
N GLU A 145 -4.19 12.80 -5.06
CA GLU A 145 -3.53 12.84 -6.37
C GLU A 145 -2.66 11.60 -6.61
N SER A 146 -2.16 10.98 -5.52
CA SER A 146 -1.31 9.80 -5.57
C SER A 146 -1.80 8.71 -4.62
N LEU A 147 -2.07 7.53 -5.16
CA LEU A 147 -2.43 6.34 -4.39
C LEU A 147 -1.25 5.36 -4.39
N MET A 148 -0.93 4.80 -3.22
CA MET A 148 0.13 3.81 -3.07
C MET A 148 -0.45 2.56 -2.43
N LEU A 149 -0.31 1.43 -3.09
CA LEU A 149 -0.73 0.13 -2.60
C LEU A 149 0.52 -0.67 -2.27
N ILE A 150 0.62 -1.21 -1.07
CA ILE A 150 1.79 -2.01 -0.66
C ILE A 150 1.32 -3.41 -0.34
N SER A 151 1.75 -4.36 -1.17
CA SER A 151 1.52 -5.78 -1.01
C SER A 151 2.79 -6.48 -0.54
N SER A 152 2.63 -7.64 0.08
CA SER A 152 3.76 -8.47 0.47
C SER A 152 4.33 -9.19 -0.75
N SER A 153 5.67 -9.23 -0.87
CA SER A 153 6.34 -10.08 -1.86
C SER A 153 6.15 -11.58 -1.60
N TYR A 154 5.69 -11.96 -0.40
CA TYR A 154 5.42 -13.34 0.01
C TYR A 154 3.94 -13.73 -0.08
N GLU A 155 3.08 -12.85 -0.60
CA GLU A 155 1.66 -13.19 -0.75
C GLU A 155 1.50 -14.41 -1.68
N LYS A 156 0.79 -15.44 -1.21
CA LYS A 156 0.54 -16.65 -1.99
C LYS A 156 -0.39 -16.36 -3.17
N TYR A 157 -0.10 -16.97 -4.31
CA TYR A 157 -1.10 -17.05 -5.36
C TYR A 157 -2.30 -17.83 -4.84
N GLN A 158 -3.45 -17.18 -4.93
CA GLN A 158 -4.72 -17.85 -4.88
C GLN A 158 -5.61 -17.10 -5.87
N PRO A 159 -6.40 -17.80 -6.71
CA PRO A 159 -7.27 -17.17 -7.69
C PRO A 159 -8.11 -16.09 -7.01
N ALA A 160 -8.12 -14.92 -7.64
CA ALA A 160 -9.03 -13.86 -7.25
C ALA A 160 -10.41 -14.19 -7.83
N THR A 161 -11.44 -14.10 -7.01
CA THR A 161 -12.83 -14.33 -7.43
C THR A 161 -13.69 -13.07 -7.30
N LEU A 162 -13.11 -12.00 -6.77
CA LEU A 162 -13.84 -10.79 -6.43
C LEU A 162 -13.43 -9.65 -7.37
N PRO A 163 -14.40 -8.87 -7.88
CA PRO A 163 -14.09 -7.68 -8.64
C PRO A 163 -13.38 -6.66 -7.76
N LEU A 164 -12.50 -5.89 -8.38
CA LEU A 164 -11.91 -4.69 -7.85
C LEU A 164 -13.01 -3.70 -7.47
N ASP A 165 -12.90 -3.16 -6.26
CA ASP A 165 -13.81 -2.13 -5.77
C ASP A 165 -12.99 -0.91 -5.31
N LEU A 166 -13.08 0.16 -6.11
CA LEU A 166 -12.34 1.41 -5.89
C LEU A 166 -13.31 2.56 -5.56
N PRO A 167 -13.02 3.35 -4.51
CA PRO A 167 -13.73 4.59 -4.28
C PRO A 167 -13.46 5.57 -5.42
N ILE A 168 -14.36 6.54 -5.59
CA ILE A 168 -14.18 7.61 -6.56
C ILE A 168 -13.05 8.52 -6.07
N ILE A 169 -11.95 8.58 -6.84
CA ILE A 169 -10.78 9.43 -6.55
C ILE A 169 -10.61 10.42 -7.71
N PRO A 170 -11.35 11.54 -7.72
CA PRO A 170 -11.51 12.37 -8.94
C PRO A 170 -10.23 13.08 -9.38
N LYS A 171 -9.28 13.31 -8.46
CA LYS A 171 -8.00 13.99 -8.74
C LYS A 171 -6.82 13.04 -8.90
N LEU A 172 -7.07 11.73 -8.95
CA LEU A 172 -6.02 10.74 -9.04
C LEU A 172 -5.22 10.93 -10.33
N LYS A 173 -3.90 11.05 -10.19
CA LYS A 173 -2.96 11.22 -11.31
C LYS A 173 -1.98 10.07 -11.39
N LYS A 174 -1.62 9.47 -10.25
CA LYS A 174 -0.63 8.41 -10.15
C LYS A 174 -1.09 7.32 -9.20
N VAL A 175 -0.81 6.07 -9.56
CA VAL A 175 -0.93 4.92 -8.68
C VAL A 175 0.39 4.17 -8.66
N TYR A 176 0.91 3.88 -7.47
CA TYR A 176 2.07 3.02 -7.29
C TYR A 176 1.62 1.74 -6.60
N TRP A 177 2.08 0.60 -7.09
CA TRP A 177 1.87 -0.69 -6.44
C TRP A 177 3.22 -1.31 -6.09
N PHE A 178 3.55 -1.29 -4.81
CA PHE A 178 4.79 -1.80 -4.26
C PHE A 178 4.67 -3.25 -3.79
N PHE A 179 5.76 -3.99 -3.98
CA PHE A 179 5.96 -5.31 -3.39
C PHE A 179 7.06 -5.22 -2.33
N ASP A 180 6.65 -5.37 -1.08
CA ASP A 180 7.51 -5.27 0.10
C ASP A 180 8.15 -6.64 0.44
N PRO A 181 9.50 -6.73 0.37
CA PRO A 181 10.26 -7.96 0.60
C PRO A 181 10.56 -8.24 2.08
N THR A 182 10.11 -7.39 3.01
CA THR A 182 10.45 -7.47 4.44
C THR A 182 9.41 -8.18 5.29
N PHE A 183 8.27 -8.52 4.71
CA PHE A 183 7.27 -9.34 5.40
C PHE A 183 7.91 -10.66 5.86
N PRO A 184 7.66 -11.09 7.10
CA PRO A 184 8.24 -12.32 7.61
C PRO A 184 7.79 -13.49 6.75
N GLU A 185 8.75 -14.25 6.24
CA GLU A 185 8.51 -15.50 5.53
C GLU A 185 7.72 -16.42 6.49
N ARG A 186 6.45 -16.64 6.18
CA ARG A 186 5.66 -17.66 6.87
C ARG A 186 6.18 -19.00 6.36
N ARG A 187 7.09 -19.61 7.14
CA ARG A 187 7.62 -20.95 6.88
C ARG A 187 6.46 -21.93 6.88
N GLU A 188 5.94 -22.21 5.71
CA GLU A 188 4.94 -23.24 5.49
C GLU A 188 5.50 -24.34 4.60
N VAL A 189 5.02 -25.55 4.86
CA VAL A 189 5.42 -26.75 4.13
C VAL A 189 4.97 -26.61 2.68
N ALA A 190 5.86 -26.82 1.73
CA ALA A 190 5.60 -26.67 0.31
C ALA A 190 4.49 -27.61 -0.16
N ILE A 191 3.31 -27.09 -0.53
CA ILE A 191 2.19 -27.93 -0.99
C ILE A 191 1.97 -27.81 -2.51
N HIS A 192 2.11 -26.63 -3.15
CA HIS A 192 1.86 -26.48 -4.60
C HIS A 192 2.73 -25.42 -5.31
N LYS A 193 3.29 -25.76 -6.48
CA LYS A 193 4.09 -24.84 -7.34
C LYS A 193 3.33 -23.58 -7.76
N GLU A 194 2.01 -23.65 -7.82
CA GLU A 194 1.18 -22.51 -8.24
C GLU A 194 1.18 -21.37 -7.22
N TRP A 195 1.41 -21.65 -5.94
CA TRP A 195 1.43 -20.64 -4.87
C TRP A 195 2.51 -19.58 -5.07
N TYR A 196 3.52 -19.89 -5.87
CA TYR A 196 4.64 -18.99 -6.18
C TYR A 196 4.33 -18.02 -7.33
N LYS A 197 3.22 -18.19 -8.05
CA LYS A 197 2.79 -17.23 -9.07
C LYS A 197 2.44 -15.89 -8.42
N VAL A 198 2.57 -14.80 -9.15
CA VAL A 198 2.00 -13.52 -8.73
C VAL A 198 0.56 -13.47 -9.21
N ASN A 199 -0.34 -12.99 -8.37
CA ASN A 199 -1.71 -12.77 -8.80
C ASN A 199 -1.77 -11.49 -9.64
N VAL A 200 -1.56 -11.65 -10.95
CA VAL A 200 -1.60 -10.54 -11.91
C VAL A 200 -3.03 -10.03 -12.13
N TRP A 201 -4.06 -10.85 -11.85
CA TRP A 201 -5.46 -10.49 -12.06
C TRP A 201 -5.86 -9.19 -11.36
N GLY A 202 -5.55 -9.06 -10.08
CA GLY A 202 -5.89 -7.86 -9.32
C GLY A 202 -5.21 -6.60 -9.87
N ILE A 203 -3.97 -6.77 -10.34
CA ILE A 203 -3.20 -5.69 -10.97
C ILE A 203 -3.81 -5.33 -12.33
N THR A 204 -4.20 -6.33 -13.13
CA THR A 204 -4.90 -6.14 -14.41
C THR A 204 -6.20 -5.37 -14.21
N GLN A 205 -7.03 -5.79 -13.24
CA GLN A 205 -8.29 -5.08 -12.96
C GLN A 205 -8.04 -3.63 -12.56
N LEU A 206 -6.99 -3.35 -11.77
CA LEU A 206 -6.62 -1.98 -11.43
C LEU A 206 -6.20 -1.18 -12.65
N ILE A 207 -5.39 -1.77 -13.54
CA ILE A 207 -4.97 -1.13 -14.78
C ILE A 207 -6.18 -0.79 -15.63
N LEU A 208 -7.12 -1.72 -15.81
CA LEU A 208 -8.29 -1.55 -16.67
C LEU A 208 -9.39 -0.66 -16.07
N ALA A 209 -9.51 -0.59 -14.74
CA ALA A 209 -10.55 0.22 -14.08
C ALA A 209 -10.22 1.72 -13.98
N LEU A 210 -8.95 2.09 -14.09
CA LEU A 210 -8.51 3.47 -13.96
C LEU A 210 -8.57 4.20 -15.31
N GLN A 211 -8.81 5.52 -15.26
CA GLN A 211 -8.77 6.36 -16.47
C GLN A 211 -7.39 6.30 -17.14
N PRO A 212 -7.31 6.37 -18.50
CA PRO A 212 -6.04 6.29 -19.23
C PRO A 212 -5.00 7.34 -18.79
N SER A 213 -5.46 8.53 -18.39
CA SER A 213 -4.60 9.63 -17.92
C SER A 213 -3.87 9.34 -16.60
N VAL A 214 -4.32 8.35 -15.82
CA VAL A 214 -3.74 7.98 -14.52
C VAL A 214 -2.53 7.08 -14.74
N ARG A 215 -1.33 7.55 -14.39
CA ARG A 215 -0.11 6.73 -14.50
C ARG A 215 -0.11 5.60 -13.48
N VAL A 216 0.20 4.38 -13.90
CA VAL A 216 0.33 3.24 -13.00
C VAL A 216 1.78 2.78 -12.97
N SER A 217 2.34 2.59 -11.78
CA SER A 217 3.72 2.17 -11.60
C SER A 217 3.77 0.95 -10.71
N ILE A 218 4.22 -0.18 -11.26
CA ILE A 218 4.42 -1.42 -10.53
C ILE A 218 5.87 -1.47 -10.07
N VAL A 219 6.09 -1.44 -8.75
CA VAL A 219 7.41 -1.23 -8.16
C VAL A 219 7.87 -2.48 -7.42
N ASN A 220 9.09 -2.91 -7.70
CA ASN A 220 9.79 -4.01 -7.04
C ASN A 220 9.09 -5.38 -7.15
N VAL A 221 8.26 -5.61 -8.17
CA VAL A 221 7.51 -6.87 -8.32
C VAL A 221 8.42 -8.08 -8.51
N GLY A 222 9.64 -7.89 -9.02
CA GLY A 222 10.67 -8.94 -9.11
C GLY A 222 11.04 -9.55 -7.75
N SER A 223 10.84 -8.81 -6.65
CA SER A 223 11.05 -9.32 -5.28
C SER A 223 10.12 -10.47 -4.90
N THR A 224 9.05 -10.72 -5.66
CA THR A 224 8.21 -11.90 -5.46
C THR A 224 8.95 -13.21 -5.72
N ILE A 225 10.16 -13.16 -6.30
CA ILE A 225 11.07 -14.31 -6.38
C ILE A 225 11.41 -14.90 -5.00
N LEU A 226 11.35 -14.08 -3.95
CA LEU A 226 11.71 -14.46 -2.58
C LEU A 226 10.81 -15.56 -2.00
N LYS A 227 9.58 -15.73 -2.53
CA LYS A 227 8.62 -16.70 -2.02
C LYS A 227 8.72 -18.09 -2.66
N ASP A 228 9.46 -18.24 -3.76
CA ASP A 228 9.60 -19.54 -4.42
C ASP A 228 10.87 -20.27 -3.92
N PRO A 229 10.73 -21.43 -3.27
CA PRO A 229 11.85 -22.26 -2.85
C PRO A 229 12.61 -22.89 -4.04
N ASN A 230 12.00 -22.99 -5.22
CA ASN A 230 12.57 -23.62 -6.42
C ASN A 230 13.27 -22.62 -7.35
N HIS A 231 13.17 -21.31 -7.14
CA HIS A 231 13.72 -20.28 -8.02
C HIS A 231 15.27 -20.19 -8.00
N ARG A 232 16.00 -21.30 -7.92
CA ARG A 232 17.47 -21.32 -7.75
C ARG A 232 18.27 -20.65 -8.90
N CYS A 233 17.66 -20.31 -10.04
CA CYS A 233 18.40 -19.81 -11.23
C CYS A 233 17.87 -18.51 -11.88
N MET A 234 16.87 -17.82 -11.32
CA MET A 234 16.35 -16.58 -11.92
C MET A 234 16.83 -15.34 -11.16
N SER A 235 17.19 -14.27 -11.88
CA SER A 235 17.49 -12.96 -11.28
C SER A 235 16.21 -12.18 -11.00
N VAL A 236 16.29 -11.14 -10.17
CA VAL A 236 15.15 -10.26 -9.84
C VAL A 236 14.60 -9.60 -11.11
N GLU A 237 15.48 -9.20 -12.02
CA GLU A 237 15.15 -8.55 -13.29
C GLU A 237 14.46 -9.52 -14.25
N ASN A 238 14.93 -10.77 -14.32
CA ASN A 238 14.27 -11.81 -15.12
C ASN A 238 12.88 -12.11 -14.58
N ARG A 239 12.70 -12.15 -13.25
CA ARG A 239 11.39 -12.35 -12.62
C ARG A 239 10.45 -11.19 -12.90
N GLN A 240 10.93 -9.96 -12.80
CA GLN A 240 10.16 -8.77 -13.16
C GLN A 240 9.69 -8.82 -14.62
N ARG A 241 10.60 -9.12 -15.57
CA ARG A 241 10.26 -9.26 -17.00
C ARG A 241 9.24 -10.36 -17.26
N GLU A 242 9.33 -11.48 -16.56
CA GLU A 242 8.35 -12.56 -16.66
C GLU A 242 6.95 -12.10 -16.24
N ILE A 243 6.85 -11.42 -15.09
CA ILE A 243 5.58 -10.94 -14.54
C ILE A 243 5.01 -9.81 -15.39
N GLU A 244 5.86 -8.91 -15.88
CA GLU A 244 5.47 -7.86 -16.81
C GLU A 244 4.81 -8.45 -18.07
N ARG A 245 5.44 -9.45 -18.69
CA ARG A 245 4.85 -10.16 -19.84
C ARG A 245 3.50 -10.79 -19.48
N GLN A 246 3.42 -11.51 -18.36
CA GLN A 246 2.17 -12.12 -17.90
C GLN A 246 1.06 -11.08 -17.68
N LEU A 247 1.40 -9.94 -17.09
CA LEU A 247 0.45 -8.85 -16.87
C LEU A 247 -0.05 -8.29 -18.21
N TRP A 248 0.84 -8.11 -19.19
CA TRP A 248 0.46 -7.60 -20.50
C TRP A 248 -0.40 -8.57 -21.30
N ASP A 249 -0.11 -9.86 -21.25
CA ASP A 249 -0.95 -10.87 -21.87
C ASP A 249 -2.36 -10.88 -21.23
N GLU A 250 -2.44 -10.75 -19.91
CA GLU A 250 -3.71 -10.69 -19.17
C GLU A 250 -4.49 -9.40 -19.49
N VAL A 251 -3.83 -8.23 -19.52
CA VAL A 251 -4.47 -6.95 -19.86
C VAL A 251 -5.05 -7.00 -21.27
N ARG A 252 -4.32 -7.52 -22.27
CA ARG A 252 -4.82 -7.66 -23.65
C ARG A 252 -5.99 -8.62 -23.77
N MET A 253 -5.93 -9.73 -23.03
CA MET A 253 -7.02 -10.71 -23.02
C MET A 253 -8.30 -10.11 -22.42
N LYS A 254 -8.17 -9.25 -21.41
CA LYS A 254 -9.28 -8.76 -20.60
C LYS A 254 -9.81 -7.39 -21.00
N SER A 255 -9.06 -6.61 -21.77
CA SER A 255 -9.47 -5.28 -22.20
C SER A 255 -10.73 -5.31 -23.08
N GLY A 256 -10.97 -6.39 -23.83
CA GLY A 256 -12.16 -6.57 -24.67
C GLY A 256 -13.35 -7.23 -23.95
N GLU A 257 -13.21 -7.58 -22.67
CA GLU A 257 -14.29 -8.15 -21.86
C GLU A 257 -15.07 -7.03 -21.15
N GLU A 258 -16.37 -7.25 -20.92
CA GLU A 258 -17.16 -6.42 -20.02
C GLU A 258 -16.56 -6.46 -18.59
N PRO A 259 -16.47 -5.32 -17.88
CA PRO A 259 -17.10 -4.03 -18.17
C PRO A 259 -16.19 -3.01 -18.90
N TYR A 260 -15.02 -3.43 -19.39
CA TYR A 260 -14.03 -2.49 -19.92
C TYR A 260 -14.29 -2.16 -21.38
N SER A 261 -14.45 -3.18 -22.23
CA SER A 261 -14.80 -3.05 -23.66
C SER A 261 -13.97 -1.99 -24.40
N TRP A 262 -12.66 -1.95 -24.12
CA TRP A 262 -11.71 -1.00 -24.72
C TRP A 262 -11.41 -1.34 -26.17
N ASN A 263 -11.22 -0.31 -27.00
CA ASN A 263 -10.68 -0.48 -28.33
C ASN A 263 -9.14 -0.62 -28.31
N LEU A 264 -8.53 -0.86 -29.47
CA LEU A 264 -7.07 -1.03 -29.57
C LEU A 264 -6.29 0.25 -29.23
N ASP A 265 -6.80 1.42 -29.62
CA ASP A 265 -6.13 2.70 -29.38
C ASP A 265 -6.13 3.03 -27.87
N ASP A 266 -7.25 2.82 -27.18
CA ASP A 266 -7.38 2.98 -25.73
C ASP A 266 -6.38 2.07 -24.99
N LEU A 267 -6.24 0.82 -25.47
CA LEU A 267 -5.34 -0.17 -24.92
C LEU A 267 -3.88 0.23 -25.13
N GLU A 268 -3.50 0.69 -26.33
CA GLU A 268 -2.14 1.16 -26.60
C GLU A 268 -1.77 2.39 -25.77
N GLU A 269 -2.68 3.37 -25.66
CA GLU A 269 -2.49 4.53 -24.77
C GLU A 269 -2.30 4.05 -23.33
N ARG A 270 -3.15 3.13 -22.86
CA ARG A 270 -3.03 2.60 -21.50
C ARG A 270 -1.68 1.92 -21.29
N MET A 271 -1.28 1.04 -22.20
CA MET A 271 -0.02 0.31 -22.08
C MET A 271 1.19 1.27 -22.02
N GLY A 272 1.13 2.42 -22.69
CA GLY A 272 2.14 3.47 -22.59
C GLY A 272 2.20 4.21 -21.24
N THR A 273 1.13 4.13 -20.43
CA THR A 273 1.05 4.82 -19.12
C THR A 273 1.38 3.94 -17.92
N VAL A 274 1.48 2.62 -18.10
CA VAL A 274 1.93 1.70 -17.05
C VAL A 274 3.44 1.53 -17.13
N ARG A 275 4.12 1.60 -15.99
CA ARG A 275 5.57 1.43 -15.87
C ARG A 275 5.92 0.36 -14.85
N PHE A 276 7.05 -0.29 -15.08
CA PHE A 276 7.64 -1.24 -14.13
C PHE A 276 8.99 -0.71 -13.67
N PHE A 277 9.15 -0.62 -12.35
CA PHE A 277 10.38 -0.13 -11.75
C PHE A 277 10.98 -1.18 -10.83
N GLY A 278 12.29 -1.40 -10.96
CA GLY A 278 13.07 -1.96 -9.87
C GLY A 278 13.13 -0.95 -8.72
N LEU A 279 13.41 -1.43 -7.50
CA LEU A 279 13.45 -0.56 -6.32
C LEU A 279 14.48 0.57 -6.46
N GLU A 280 15.66 0.27 -7.02
CA GLU A 280 16.74 1.25 -7.21
C GLU A 280 16.35 2.37 -8.18
N VAL A 281 15.72 2.02 -9.31
CA VAL A 281 15.26 3.00 -10.31
C VAL A 281 14.20 3.91 -9.70
N PHE A 282 13.23 3.34 -8.97
CA PHE A 282 12.21 4.13 -8.28
C PHE A 282 12.82 5.11 -7.26
N VAL A 283 13.83 4.68 -6.50
CA VAL A 283 14.54 5.53 -5.53
C VAL A 283 15.28 6.70 -6.18
N GLY A 284 15.77 6.52 -7.42
CA GLY A 284 16.45 7.55 -8.18
C GLY A 284 15.53 8.55 -8.88
N ASP A 285 14.37 8.08 -9.36
CA ASP A 285 13.51 8.85 -10.27
C ASP A 285 12.33 9.57 -9.59
N GLU A 286 11.94 9.16 -8.38
CA GLU A 286 10.74 9.66 -7.69
C GLU A 286 11.05 10.24 -6.30
N GLU A 287 10.20 11.18 -5.83
CA GLU A 287 10.32 11.84 -4.52
C GLU A 287 9.82 10.95 -3.37
N TRP A 288 10.37 9.74 -3.25
CA TRP A 288 9.87 8.69 -2.36
C TRP A 288 9.96 9.03 -0.86
N TRP A 289 10.87 9.93 -0.49
CA TRP A 289 11.13 10.35 0.90
C TRP A 289 9.93 11.05 1.56
N ASP A 290 8.96 11.53 0.78
CA ASP A 290 7.72 12.10 1.29
C ASP A 290 6.69 11.05 1.75
N TRP A 291 6.94 9.78 1.41
CA TRP A 291 5.99 8.67 1.61
C TRP A 291 6.55 7.57 2.49
N PHE A 292 7.86 7.32 2.38
CA PHE A 292 8.57 6.24 3.04
C PHE A 292 9.70 6.75 3.93
N ASP A 293 9.88 6.09 5.07
CA ASP A 293 11.03 6.34 5.93
C ASP A 293 12.29 5.80 5.24
N VAL A 294 13.42 6.51 5.35
CA VAL A 294 14.73 6.05 4.81
C VAL A 294 15.10 4.66 5.36
N GLY A 295 14.79 4.40 6.63
CA GLY A 295 15.01 3.10 7.27
C GLY A 295 14.19 1.98 6.64
N GLU A 296 12.96 2.27 6.20
CA GLU A 296 12.10 1.31 5.51
C GLU A 296 12.69 0.91 4.15
N MET A 297 13.08 1.89 3.33
CA MET A 297 13.70 1.63 2.03
C MET A 297 15.02 0.86 2.16
N ARG A 298 15.82 1.18 3.19
CA ARG A 298 17.03 0.42 3.52
C ARG A 298 16.72 -1.03 3.87
N ASN A 299 15.66 -1.28 4.64
CA ASN A 299 15.25 -2.63 4.99
C ASN A 299 14.80 -3.41 3.76
N TRP A 300 14.05 -2.78 2.85
CA TRP A 300 13.64 -3.39 1.58
C TRP A 300 14.86 -3.79 0.75
N ASN A 301 15.82 -2.88 0.59
CA ASN A 301 17.06 -3.16 -0.15
C ASN A 301 17.89 -4.27 0.51
N THR A 302 17.98 -4.27 1.84
CA THR A 302 18.70 -5.29 2.60
C THR A 302 18.07 -6.67 2.46
N ALA A 303 16.73 -6.75 2.50
CA ALA A 303 16.01 -8.01 2.30
C ALA A 303 16.29 -8.60 0.90
N MET A 304 16.35 -7.74 -0.12
CA MET A 304 16.72 -8.13 -1.49
C MET A 304 18.19 -8.58 -1.59
N GLY A 305 19.13 -7.84 -1.00
CA GLY A 305 20.57 -8.16 -1.04
C GLY A 305 20.95 -9.42 -0.26
N ASN A 306 20.37 -9.62 0.94
CA ASN A 306 20.60 -10.82 1.75
C ASN A 306 20.19 -12.10 1.03
N PHE A 307 19.13 -12.04 0.23
CA PHE A 307 18.70 -13.16 -0.59
C PHE A 307 19.73 -13.51 -1.67
N LEU A 308 20.26 -12.51 -2.38
CA LEU A 308 21.28 -12.72 -3.42
C LEU A 308 22.55 -13.38 -2.83
N ASN A 309 23.00 -12.91 -1.66
CA ASN A 309 24.18 -13.48 -0.98
C ASN A 309 23.97 -14.93 -0.52
N ARG A 310 22.79 -15.27 0.02
CA ARG A 310 22.46 -16.66 0.41
C ARG A 310 22.49 -17.62 -0.79
N LYS A 311 21.98 -17.19 -1.95
CA LYS A 311 21.99 -18.01 -3.17
C LYS A 311 23.39 -18.29 -3.70
N VAL A 312 24.28 -17.29 -3.68
CA VAL A 312 25.67 -17.47 -4.09
C VAL A 312 26.36 -18.55 -3.25
N GLU A 313 26.11 -18.53 -1.94
CA GLU A 313 26.69 -19.52 -1.02
C GLU A 313 26.08 -20.92 -1.20
N GLU A 314 24.76 -21.04 -1.42
CA GLU A 314 24.10 -22.32 -1.70
C GLU A 314 24.60 -22.94 -3.01
N ASN A 315 24.72 -22.16 -4.07
CA ASN A 315 25.23 -22.63 -5.36
C ASN A 315 26.70 -23.07 -5.28
N ARG A 316 27.53 -22.41 -4.45
CA ARG A 316 28.91 -22.83 -4.17
C ARG A 316 28.99 -24.17 -3.43
N ARG A 317 27.99 -24.51 -2.61
CA ARG A 317 27.92 -25.79 -1.89
C ARG A 317 27.48 -26.94 -2.78
N VAL A 318 26.53 -26.70 -3.70
CA VAL A 318 26.04 -27.73 -4.64
C VAL A 318 27.08 -28.04 -5.73
N ALA A 319 27.96 -27.09 -6.07
CA ALA A 319 29.02 -27.27 -7.05
C ALA A 319 30.30 -27.94 -6.51
N ARG A 320 30.35 -28.28 -5.21
CA ARG A 320 31.46 -29.00 -4.57
C ARG A 320 31.05 -30.42 -4.26
#